data_AF-A0A139PSI4-F1
#
_entry.id   AF-A0A139PSI4-F1
#
_cell.length_a   1.000
_cell.length_b   1.000
_cell.length_c   1.000
_cell.angle_alpha   90.00
_cell.angle_beta   90.00
_cell.angle_gamma   90.00
#
_symmetry.space_group_name_H-M   'P 1'
#
loop_
_entity.id
_entity.type
_entity.pdbx_description
1 polymer ?
#
loop_
_entity_poly.entity_id
_entity_poly.type
_entity_poly.pdbx_seq_one_letter_code
_entity_poly.pdbx_strand_id
1 'polypeptide(L)' 'MFLSVGVKVTSLKRTHFGPWSLDDHLKESDYRLLNSQELKSVRNYLQQSG' A
#
# COMPACT_ATOMS: atom_id res chain seq x y z
N MET A 1 10.47 -14.30 -8.23
CA MET A 1 9.11 -14.84 -8.04
C MET A 1 8.37 -15.06 -9.36
N PHE A 2 7.99 -14.05 -10.16
CA PHE A 2 7.31 -14.33 -11.46
C PHE A 2 8.29 -14.69 -12.60
N LEU A 3 9.35 -13.89 -12.76
CA LEU A 3 10.34 -14.15 -13.82
C LEU A 3 11.08 -15.48 -13.63
N SER A 4 11.29 -15.89 -12.38
CA SER A 4 11.92 -17.18 -12.04
C SER A 4 11.11 -18.40 -12.48
N VAL A 5 9.83 -18.24 -12.82
CA VAL A 5 8.96 -19.28 -13.38
C VAL A 5 8.56 -18.97 -14.83
N GLY A 6 9.34 -18.13 -15.52
CA GLY A 6 9.12 -17.79 -16.93
C GLY A 6 7.94 -16.85 -17.20
N VAL A 7 7.35 -16.26 -16.15
CA VAL A 7 6.19 -15.36 -16.30
C VAL A 7 6.64 -13.91 -16.35
N LYS A 8 6.31 -13.22 -17.44
CA LYS A 8 6.51 -11.77 -17.59
C LYS A 8 5.30 -11.02 -17.03
N VAL A 9 5.53 -10.23 -15.99
CA VAL A 9 4.54 -9.28 -15.46
C VAL A 9 4.51 -8.05 -16.37
N THR A 10 3.33 -7.70 -16.88
CA THR A 10 3.11 -6.54 -17.76
C THR A 10 2.56 -5.32 -17.03
N SER A 11 1.95 -5.52 -15.86
CA SER A 11 1.50 -4.48 -14.95
C SER A 11 1.55 -4.98 -13.50
N LEU A 12 1.92 -4.10 -12.57
CA LEU A 12 1.94 -4.36 -11.14
C LEU A 12 1.37 -3.16 -10.40
N LYS A 13 0.28 -3.36 -9.67
CA LYS A 13 -0.37 -2.35 -8.85
C LYS A 13 -0.39 -2.79 -7.40
N ARG A 14 0.12 -1.96 -6.49
CA ARG A 14 -0.01 -2.18 -5.06
C ARG A 14 -1.36 -1.65 -4.59
N THR A 15 -2.23 -2.55 -4.15
CA THR A 15 -3.56 -2.20 -3.64
C THR A 15 -3.60 -2.08 -2.13
N HIS A 16 -2.59 -2.59 -1.42
CA HIS A 16 -2.55 -2.58 0.04
C HIS A 16 -1.13 -2.38 0.58
N PHE A 17 -1.03 -1.86 1.79
CA PHE A 17 0.18 -1.85 2.62
C PHE A 17 -0.25 -2.08 4.06
N GLY A 18 0.25 -3.14 4.70
CA GLY A 18 -0.26 -3.56 6.01
C GLY A 18 -1.80 -3.71 5.99
N PRO A 19 -2.53 -3.22 7.01
CA PRO A 19 -3.99 -3.22 7.04
C PRO A 19 -4.67 -2.13 6.18
N TRP A 20 -3.92 -1.29 5.46
CA TRP A 20 -4.50 -0.21 4.64
C TRP A 20 -4.66 -0.62 3.19
N SER A 21 -5.82 -0.27 2.62
CA SER A 21 -6.11 -0.37 1.19
C SER A 21 -5.83 0.96 0.48
N LEU A 22 -5.57 0.87 -0.82
CA LEU A 22 -5.58 2.02 -1.73
C LEU A 22 -7.01 2.56 -1.80
N ASP A 23 -7.15 3.87 -1.65
CA ASP A 23 -8.43 4.57 -1.70
C ASP A 23 -8.99 4.55 -3.13
N ASP A 24 -10.17 3.95 -3.31
CA ASP A 24 -10.82 3.81 -4.63
C ASP A 24 -11.25 5.15 -5.23
N HIS A 25 -11.33 6.21 -4.43
CA HIS A 25 -11.65 7.55 -4.89
C HIS A 25 -10.42 8.34 -5.34
N LEU A 26 -9.21 7.81 -5.13
CA LEU A 26 -7.96 8.47 -5.50
C LEU A 26 -7.60 8.14 -6.96
N LYS A 27 -7.42 9.17 -7.80
CA LYS A 27 -6.95 8.96 -9.16
C LYS A 27 -5.45 8.67 -9.17
N GLU A 28 -4.98 8.10 -10.28
CA GLU A 28 -3.55 7.91 -10.48
C GLU A 28 -2.81 9.25 -10.37
N SER A 29 -1.67 9.24 -9.67
CA SER A 29 -0.84 10.42 -9.33
C SER A 29 -1.41 11.35 -8.26
N ASP A 30 -2.64 11.15 -7.78
CA ASP A 30 -3.18 11.92 -6.66
C ASP A 30 -2.68 11.39 -5.31
N TYR A 31 -2.80 12.23 -4.28
CA TYR A 31 -2.58 11.83 -2.89
C TYR A 31 -3.58 12.52 -1.96
N ARG A 32 -3.78 11.92 -0.79
CA ARG A 32 -4.46 12.56 0.34
C ARG A 32 -3.64 12.44 1.61
N LEU A 33 -3.84 13.38 2.52
CA LEU A 33 -3.29 13.27 3.86
C LEU A 33 -4.02 12.17 4.64
N LEU A 34 -3.27 11.50 5.52
CA LEU A 34 -3.85 10.61 6.50
C LEU A 34 -4.47 11.43 7.62
N ASN A 35 -5.63 11.01 8.10
CA ASN A 35 -6.27 11.63 9.25
C ASN A 35 -5.58 11.21 10.56
N SER A 36 -5.93 11.85 11.68
CA SER A 36 -5.29 11.61 12.99
C SER A 36 -5.37 10.14 13.45
N GLN A 37 -6.47 9.44 13.15
CA GLN A 37 -6.65 8.03 13.49
C GLN A 37 -5.75 7.14 12.63
N GLU A 38 -5.69 7.39 11.33
CA GLU A 38 -4.81 6.68 10.40
C GLU A 38 -3.33 6.87 10.77
N LEU A 39 -2.91 8.09 11.09
CA LEU A 39 -1.54 8.40 11.54
C LEU A 39 -1.15 7.62 12.80
N LYS A 40 -2.05 7.56 13.80
CA LYS A 40 -1.81 6.79 15.03
C LYS A 40 -1.68 5.30 14.72
N SER A 41 -2.54 4.78 13.85
CA SER A 41 -2.53 3.37 13.45
C SER A 41 -1.24 3.00 12.68
N VAL A 42 -0.82 3.83 11.71
CA VAL A 42 0.44 3.64 10.96
C VAL A 42 1.64 3.64 11.91
N ARG A 43 1.69 4.58 12.86
CA ARG A 43 2.77 4.63 13.84
C ARG A 43 2.86 3.35 14.66
N ASN A 44 1.73 2.88 15.19
CA ASN A 44 1.68 1.66 15.98
C ASN A 44 2.11 0.43 15.18
N TYR A 45 1.64 0.31 13.93
CA TYR A 45 2.00 -0.80 13.04
C TYR A 45 3.51 -0.84 12.76
N LEU A 46 4.10 0.31 12.42
CA LEU A 46 5.53 0.39 12.15
C LEU A 46 6.39 0.10 13.38
N GLN A 47 5.95 0.48 14.57
CA GLN A 47 6.66 0.20 15.83
C GLN A 47 6.60 -1.28 16.24
N GLN A 48 5.56 -2.02 15.82
CA GLN A 48 5.44 -3.46 16.08
C GLN A 48 6.22 -4.32 15.08
N SER A 49 6.68 -3.73 13.97
CA SER A 49 7.26 -4.46 12.84
C SER A 49 8.80 -4.54 12.88
N GLY A 50 9.42 -4.22 14.02
CA GLY A 50 10.87 -4.36 14.27
C GLY A 50 11.15 -5.51 15.23
#